data_AF-A0A1V2BB85-F1
#
_entry.id   AF-A0A1V2BB85-F1
#
_cell.length_a   1.000
_cell.length_b   1.000
_cell.length_c   1.000
_cell.angle_alpha   90.00
_cell.angle_beta   90.00
_cell.angle_gamma   90.00
#
_symmetry.space_group_name_H-M   'P 1'
#
loop_
_entity.id
_entity.type
_entity.pdbx_description
1 polymer ?
#
loop_
_entity_poly.entity_id
_entity_poly.type
_entity_poly.pdbx_seq_one_letter_code
_entity_poly.pdbx_strand_id
1 'polypeptide(L)'
;MKSFLTILSTLLTLLATGQQKEVKSIKAVYDSSSLPELYNKIPIGLYIAFANGEIRTTPGFLRGNYNWNRIKVVPNSGTFQNGYLLLDRKSLISRDYTIQLTITSADIPQSMTADIVLPKLDSIRFHHYADSLKRGFHYYLNVEGIYSSGRIFPLDTSAVSFEVSNGKLLGQDLLINNNETEIQAVNATATYKNDERLKALTTIPVKKLNE
;
A
#
# COMPACT_ATOMS: atom_id res chain seq x y z
N MET A 1 -63.65 7.78 31.17
CA MET A 1 -62.68 8.80 30.70
C MET A 1 -61.22 8.54 31.11
N LYS A 2 -60.91 7.67 32.10
CA LYS A 2 -59.52 7.37 32.50
C LYS A 2 -58.84 6.25 31.70
N SER A 3 -59.57 5.39 30.98
CA SER A 3 -58.97 4.30 30.19
C SER A 3 -58.63 4.68 28.74
N PHE A 4 -59.11 5.83 28.25
CA PHE A 4 -58.78 6.31 26.90
C PHE A 4 -57.43 7.04 26.85
N LEU A 5 -56.96 7.58 27.99
CA LEU A 5 -55.67 8.26 28.08
C LEU A 5 -54.49 7.27 28.13
N THR A 6 -54.69 6.04 28.61
CA THR A 6 -53.61 5.05 28.77
C THR A 6 -53.24 4.34 27.46
N ILE A 7 -54.18 4.26 26.52
CA ILE A 7 -53.98 3.65 25.19
C ILE A 7 -53.21 4.62 24.27
N LEU A 8 -53.37 5.93 24.44
CA LEU A 8 -52.66 6.92 23.65
C LEU A 8 -51.16 6.98 24.02
N SER A 9 -50.82 6.75 25.30
CA SER A 9 -49.43 6.73 25.78
C SER A 9 -48.63 5.51 25.32
N THR A 10 -49.29 4.42 24.94
CA THR A 10 -48.65 3.18 24.44
C THR A 10 -48.45 3.17 22.92
N LEU A 11 -49.24 3.95 22.16
CA LEU A 11 -48.98 4.12 20.72
C LEU A 11 -47.82 5.09 20.41
N LEU A 12 -47.56 6.08 21.28
CA LEU A 12 -46.47 7.03 21.08
C LEU A 12 -45.07 6.44 21.32
N THR A 13 -44.94 5.37 22.11
CA THR A 13 -43.65 4.70 22.33
C THR A 13 -43.24 3.77 21.18
N LEU A 14 -44.21 3.31 20.36
CA LEU A 14 -43.94 2.48 19.18
C LEU A 14 -43.44 3.30 17.98
N LEU A 15 -43.92 4.54 17.81
CA LEU A 15 -43.40 5.47 16.80
C LEU A 15 -42.00 6.02 17.15
N ALA A 16 -41.57 5.84 18.40
CA ALA A 16 -40.25 6.21 18.90
C ALA A 16 -39.26 5.03 18.90
N THR A 17 -39.62 3.89 18.30
CA THR A 17 -38.59 2.98 17.78
C THR A 17 -37.94 3.68 16.60
N GLY A 18 -37.02 4.60 16.92
CA GLY A 18 -36.29 5.42 15.98
C GLY A 18 -35.81 4.54 14.85
N GLN A 19 -36.31 4.84 13.65
CA GLN A 19 -35.98 4.20 12.40
C GLN A 19 -34.50 3.80 12.42
N GLN A 20 -34.22 2.51 12.66
CA GLN A 20 -32.87 2.01 12.76
C GLN A 20 -32.21 2.43 11.44
N LYS A 21 -31.17 3.28 11.54
CA LYS A 21 -30.52 3.86 10.37
C LYS A 21 -29.82 2.72 9.64
N GLU A 22 -30.54 2.07 8.75
CA GLU A 22 -30.04 0.94 7.97
C GLU A 22 -28.98 1.44 7.00
N VAL A 23 -27.81 0.84 7.06
CA VAL A 23 -26.73 1.13 6.11
C VAL A 23 -27.06 0.48 4.76
N LYS A 24 -27.12 1.30 3.71
CA LYS A 24 -27.41 0.89 2.33
C LYS A 24 -26.15 0.48 1.58
N SER A 25 -25.04 1.20 1.77
CA SER A 25 -23.78 0.91 1.07
C SER A 25 -22.58 1.49 1.81
N ILE A 26 -21.43 0.83 1.66
CA ILE A 26 -20.14 1.30 2.18
C ILE A 26 -19.15 1.40 1.03
N LYS A 27 -18.50 2.54 0.91
CA LYS A 27 -17.35 2.73 0.00
C LYS A 27 -16.11 2.98 0.83
N ALA A 28 -15.06 2.21 0.57
CA ALA A 28 -13.75 2.42 1.16
C ALA A 28 -12.86 3.23 0.22
N VAL A 29 -12.06 4.14 0.79
CA VAL A 29 -11.04 4.91 0.08
C VAL A 29 -9.79 4.98 0.93
N TYR A 30 -8.64 5.18 0.29
CA TYR A 30 -7.39 5.47 0.98
C TYR A 30 -6.91 6.89 0.67
N ASP A 31 -6.03 7.41 1.52
CA ASP A 31 -5.39 8.69 1.29
C ASP A 31 -4.37 8.59 0.17
N SER A 32 -4.72 9.07 -1.03
CA SER A 32 -3.80 9.07 -2.17
C SER A 32 -2.62 10.01 -2.00
N SER A 33 -2.69 10.98 -1.07
CA SER A 33 -1.54 11.83 -0.73
C SER A 33 -0.54 11.13 0.18
N SER A 34 -0.96 10.04 0.84
CA SER A 34 -0.02 9.15 1.53
C SER A 34 0.92 8.47 0.52
N LEU A 35 2.06 7.97 1.02
CA LEU A 35 3.07 7.23 0.25
C LEU A 35 2.94 5.74 0.57
N PRO A 36 1.84 5.06 0.14
CA PRO A 36 1.65 3.63 0.37
C PRO A 36 2.87 2.84 -0.12
N GLU A 37 3.45 3.27 -1.25
CA GLU A 37 4.61 2.68 -1.91
C GLU A 37 5.82 2.49 -0.98
N LEU A 38 5.99 3.40 -0.01
CA LEU A 38 7.16 3.45 0.87
C LEU A 38 6.88 2.89 2.27
N TYR A 39 5.74 3.22 2.87
CA TYR A 39 5.56 3.03 4.32
C TYR A 39 4.75 1.81 4.73
N ASN A 40 4.22 1.02 3.78
CA ASN A 40 3.34 -0.14 4.04
C ASN A 40 2.24 0.15 5.07
N LYS A 41 1.84 1.41 5.19
CA LYS A 41 0.86 1.91 6.15
C LYS A 41 0.11 3.04 5.48
N ILE A 42 -1.21 2.90 5.41
CA ILE A 42 -2.05 3.82 4.66
C ILE A 42 -3.25 4.25 5.51
N PRO A 43 -3.55 5.55 5.59
CA PRO A 43 -4.83 6.00 6.10
C PRO A 43 -5.95 5.57 5.14
N ILE A 44 -7.03 5.06 5.71
CA ILE A 44 -8.27 4.76 4.97
C ILE A 44 -9.45 5.49 5.59
N GLY A 45 -10.51 5.61 4.81
CA GLY A 45 -11.80 6.10 5.28
C GLY A 45 -12.96 5.38 4.62
N LEU A 46 -14.09 5.37 5.31
CA LEU A 46 -15.34 4.80 4.81
C LEU A 46 -16.36 5.91 4.60
N TYR A 47 -17.01 5.89 3.43
CA TYR A 47 -18.30 6.57 3.21
C TYR A 47 -19.40 5.56 3.48
N ILE A 48 -20.31 5.90 4.40
CA ILE A 48 -21.41 5.05 4.84
C ILE A 48 -22.69 5.76 4.45
N ALA A 49 -23.36 5.23 3.43
CA ALA A 49 -24.64 5.75 2.96
C ALA A 49 -25.77 4.98 3.64
N PHE A 50 -26.70 5.70 4.24
CA PHE A 50 -27.86 5.16 4.91
C PHE A 50 -29.09 5.17 3.99
N ALA A 51 -30.07 4.30 4.28
CA ALA A 51 -31.30 4.18 3.49
C ALA A 51 -32.12 5.50 3.45
N ASN A 52 -31.97 6.35 4.46
CA ASN A 52 -32.60 7.67 4.55
C ASN A 52 -31.90 8.77 3.73
N GLY A 53 -30.84 8.43 2.98
CA GLY A 53 -30.06 9.39 2.17
C GLY A 53 -28.93 10.10 2.93
N GLU A 54 -28.80 9.91 4.24
CA GLU A 54 -27.66 10.44 5.02
C GLU A 54 -26.37 9.74 4.59
N ILE A 55 -25.29 10.51 4.46
CA ILE A 55 -23.94 9.98 4.26
C ILE A 55 -23.08 10.41 5.43
N ARG A 56 -22.47 9.44 6.11
CA ARG A 56 -21.49 9.71 7.16
C ARG A 56 -20.13 9.18 6.75
N THR A 57 -19.09 9.84 7.24
CA THR A 57 -17.70 9.46 7.00
C THR A 57 -16.99 9.17 8.31
N THR A 58 -15.94 8.36 8.22
CA THR A 58 -15.09 8.02 9.36
C THR A 58 -14.09 9.15 9.69
N PRO A 59 -13.62 9.26 10.95
CA PRO A 59 -12.63 10.25 11.34
C PRO A 59 -11.24 9.93 10.76
N GLY A 60 -10.31 10.89 10.88
CA GLY A 60 -8.96 10.80 10.32
C GLY A 60 -8.92 11.39 8.91
N PHE A 61 -8.57 10.57 7.92
CA PHE A 61 -8.43 11.00 6.51
C PHE A 61 -9.67 11.76 5.99
N LEU A 62 -10.87 11.21 6.20
CA LEU A 62 -12.13 11.82 5.72
C LEU A 62 -12.72 12.87 6.66
N ARG A 63 -12.08 13.14 7.80
CA ARG A 63 -12.51 14.14 8.81
C ARG A 63 -13.98 14.02 9.25
N GLY A 64 -14.53 12.80 9.21
CA GLY A 64 -15.91 12.53 9.58
C GLY A 64 -16.12 12.30 11.08
N ASN A 65 -17.37 12.01 11.45
CA ASN A 65 -17.79 11.81 12.84
C ASN A 65 -18.35 10.40 13.12
N TYR A 66 -18.22 9.46 12.18
CA TYR A 66 -18.62 8.08 12.38
C TYR A 66 -17.46 7.26 12.94
N ASN A 67 -17.39 7.18 14.27
CA ASN A 67 -16.21 6.71 15.00
C ASN A 67 -15.82 5.25 14.69
N TRP A 68 -14.51 5.01 14.55
CA TRP A 68 -13.96 3.67 14.30
C TRP A 68 -14.28 2.65 15.41
N ASN A 69 -14.52 3.08 16.65
CA ASN A 69 -14.91 2.18 17.74
C ASN A 69 -16.32 1.59 17.57
N ARG A 70 -17.15 2.14 16.66
CA ARG A 70 -18.48 1.62 16.32
C ARG A 70 -18.43 0.61 15.18
N ILE A 71 -17.27 0.41 14.57
CA ILE A 71 -17.11 -0.38 13.35
C ILE A 71 -16.02 -1.40 13.57
N LYS A 72 -16.30 -2.65 13.26
CA LYS A 72 -15.26 -3.66 13.09
C LYS A 72 -14.93 -3.75 11.60
N VAL A 73 -13.67 -3.52 11.28
CA VAL A 73 -13.12 -3.66 9.92
C VAL A 73 -12.11 -4.79 9.95
N VAL A 74 -12.33 -5.80 9.09
CA VAL A 74 -11.44 -6.95 8.95
C VAL A 74 -10.99 -7.01 7.49
N PRO A 75 -9.72 -6.67 7.18
CA PRO A 75 -9.20 -6.82 5.83
C PRO A 75 -8.89 -8.29 5.54
N ASN A 76 -8.98 -8.69 4.26
CA ASN A 76 -8.58 -10.03 3.82
C ASN A 76 -7.05 -10.22 3.66
N SER A 77 -6.28 -9.14 3.78
CA SER A 77 -4.82 -9.10 3.78
C SER A 77 -4.33 -7.90 4.60
N GLY A 78 -3.23 -8.07 5.33
CA GLY A 78 -2.71 -7.07 6.24
C GLY A 78 -3.51 -6.95 7.54
N THR A 79 -3.35 -5.82 8.23
CA THR A 79 -4.08 -5.55 9.47
C THR A 79 -4.69 -4.16 9.46
N PHE A 80 -5.78 -3.98 10.21
CA PHE A 80 -6.46 -2.72 10.37
C PHE A 80 -6.33 -2.22 11.80
N GLN A 81 -5.98 -0.94 11.95
CA GLN A 81 -5.92 -0.28 13.26
C GLN A 81 -6.33 1.19 13.15
N ASN A 82 -7.48 1.53 13.74
CA ASN A 82 -7.95 2.91 13.92
C ASN A 82 -7.86 3.79 12.66
N GLY A 83 -8.38 3.30 11.53
CA GLY A 83 -8.38 4.02 10.26
C GLY A 83 -7.09 3.90 9.46
N TYR A 84 -6.16 3.03 9.87
CA TYR A 84 -4.97 2.70 9.10
C TYR A 84 -5.00 1.23 8.68
N LEU A 85 -4.60 0.95 7.43
CA LEU A 85 -4.21 -0.37 7.00
C LEU A 85 -2.70 -0.51 7.03
N LEU A 86 -2.22 -1.56 7.66
CA LEU A 86 -0.84 -2.04 7.57
C LEU A 86 -0.81 -3.13 6.49
N LEU A 87 0.03 -2.92 5.48
CA LEU A 87 0.06 -3.69 4.25
C LEU A 87 1.07 -4.83 4.33
N ASP A 88 0.65 -6.01 3.87
CA ASP A 88 1.56 -7.08 3.49
C ASP A 88 1.65 -7.15 1.96
N ARG A 89 2.63 -6.46 1.39
CA ARG A 89 2.78 -6.35 -0.08
C ARG A 89 2.95 -7.69 -0.76
N LYS A 90 3.54 -8.68 -0.09
CA LYS A 90 3.80 -9.98 -0.70
C LYS A 90 2.49 -10.75 -0.92
N SER A 91 1.58 -10.74 0.07
CA SER A 91 0.27 -11.39 -0.10
C SER A 91 -0.67 -10.65 -1.05
N LEU A 92 -0.41 -9.38 -1.36
CA LEU A 92 -1.21 -8.59 -2.29
C LEU A 92 -0.95 -8.90 -3.77
N ILE A 93 0.21 -9.49 -4.11
CA ILE A 93 0.56 -9.80 -5.50
C ILE A 93 -0.43 -10.79 -6.12
N SER A 94 -0.84 -11.82 -5.38
CA SER A 94 -1.83 -12.80 -5.86
C SER A 94 -3.26 -12.25 -5.94
N ARG A 95 -3.48 -11.03 -5.47
CA ARG A 95 -4.78 -10.35 -5.40
C ARG A 95 -4.84 -9.09 -6.28
N ASP A 96 -3.85 -8.91 -7.16
CA ASP A 96 -3.68 -7.70 -7.98
C ASP A 96 -3.82 -6.41 -7.15
N TYR A 97 -3.20 -6.40 -5.97
CA TYR A 97 -3.17 -5.26 -5.04
C TYR A 97 -4.54 -4.77 -4.58
N THR A 98 -5.55 -5.63 -4.62
CA THR A 98 -6.90 -5.36 -4.10
C THR A 98 -7.07 -5.94 -2.69
N ILE A 99 -7.46 -5.08 -1.74
CA ILE A 99 -7.85 -5.45 -0.38
C ILE A 99 -9.36 -5.37 -0.28
N GLN A 100 -9.99 -6.47 0.11
CA GLN A 100 -11.40 -6.47 0.50
C GLN A 100 -11.50 -6.29 2.00
N LEU A 101 -12.29 -5.30 2.41
CA LEU A 101 -12.64 -5.04 3.80
C LEU A 101 -13.99 -5.67 4.10
N THR A 102 -14.07 -6.50 5.14
CA THR A 102 -15.33 -6.90 5.73
C THR A 102 -15.66 -5.95 6.87
N ILE A 103 -16.84 -5.30 6.79
CA ILE A 103 -17.28 -4.28 7.72
C ILE A 103 -18.53 -4.75 8.47
N THR A 104 -18.49 -4.66 9.80
CA THR A 104 -19.65 -4.93 10.67
C THR A 104 -19.83 -3.82 11.71
N SER A 105 -21.08 -3.56 12.09
CA SER A 105 -21.47 -2.58 13.11
C SER A 105 -22.89 -2.91 13.61
N ALA A 106 -23.31 -2.34 14.74
CA ALA A 106 -24.70 -2.44 15.20
C ALA A 106 -25.70 -1.84 14.18
N ASP A 107 -25.27 -0.84 13.40
CA ASP A 107 -26.07 -0.22 12.34
C ASP A 107 -26.06 -1.05 11.03
N ILE A 108 -25.29 -2.14 10.98
CA ILE A 108 -25.05 -3.00 9.80
C ILE A 108 -25.48 -4.44 10.14
N PRO A 109 -26.75 -4.81 9.92
CA PRO A 109 -27.28 -6.11 10.35
C PRO A 109 -26.65 -7.30 9.60
N GLN A 110 -26.22 -7.09 8.36
CA GLN A 110 -25.48 -8.06 7.56
C GLN A 110 -24.10 -7.49 7.20
N SER A 111 -23.03 -8.26 7.40
CA SER A 111 -21.68 -7.83 7.04
C SER A 111 -21.60 -7.34 5.60
N MET A 112 -21.01 -6.17 5.42
CA MET A 112 -20.82 -5.57 4.10
C MET A 112 -19.35 -5.65 3.69
N THR A 113 -19.10 -5.62 2.39
CA THR A 113 -17.74 -5.58 1.84
C THR A 113 -17.48 -4.26 1.13
N ALA A 114 -16.22 -3.82 1.16
CA ALA A 114 -15.75 -2.71 0.35
C ALA A 114 -14.30 -2.96 -0.07
N ASP A 115 -13.98 -2.67 -1.32
CA ASP A 115 -12.64 -2.92 -1.86
C ASP A 115 -11.79 -1.65 -1.89
N ILE A 116 -10.48 -1.83 -1.71
CA ILE A 116 -9.45 -0.81 -1.89
C ILE A 116 -8.42 -1.38 -2.86
N VAL A 117 -8.19 -0.71 -3.98
CA VAL A 117 -7.12 -1.03 -4.93
C VAL A 117 -5.91 -0.15 -4.64
N LEU A 118 -4.74 -0.76 -4.42
CA LEU A 118 -3.52 -0.06 -4.05
C LEU A 118 -2.55 0.09 -5.23
N PRO A 119 -1.67 1.10 -5.22
CA PRO A 119 -0.60 1.20 -6.19
C PRO A 119 0.32 -0.03 -6.14
N LYS A 120 0.50 -0.66 -7.30
CA LYS A 120 1.40 -1.78 -7.50
C LYS A 120 2.71 -1.32 -8.12
N LEU A 121 3.77 -2.07 -7.89
CA LEU A 121 5.04 -1.86 -8.58
C LEU A 121 4.93 -2.53 -9.95
N ASP A 122 4.92 -1.74 -11.03
CA ASP A 122 4.77 -2.25 -12.39
C ASP A 122 6.11 -2.69 -12.98
N SER A 123 7.18 -1.95 -12.70
CA SER A 123 8.52 -2.28 -13.17
C SER A 123 9.61 -1.66 -12.30
N ILE A 124 10.83 -2.16 -12.48
CA ILE A 124 12.04 -1.60 -11.87
C ILE A 124 13.09 -1.36 -12.95
N ARG A 125 13.97 -0.39 -12.74
CA ARG A 125 15.07 -0.07 -13.67
C ARG A 125 16.30 0.44 -12.94
N PHE A 126 17.48 0.25 -13.53
CA PHE A 126 18.68 0.96 -13.10
C PHE A 126 18.64 2.42 -13.57
N HIS A 127 19.09 3.33 -12.71
CA HIS A 127 19.32 4.74 -13.04
C HIS A 127 20.76 5.11 -12.65
N HIS A 128 21.70 4.70 -13.51
CA HIS A 128 23.12 4.93 -13.32
C HIS A 128 23.50 6.41 -13.33
N TYR A 129 24.37 6.81 -12.41
CA TYR A 129 24.91 8.17 -12.34
C TYR A 129 26.22 8.36 -13.13
N ALA A 130 26.82 7.27 -13.62
CA ALA A 130 27.96 7.35 -14.51
C ALA A 130 27.91 6.27 -15.60
N ASP A 131 28.57 6.56 -16.71
CA ASP A 131 28.62 5.65 -17.87
C ASP A 131 29.59 4.48 -17.67
N SER A 132 30.46 4.51 -16.66
CA SER A 132 31.46 3.47 -16.43
C SER A 132 31.93 3.37 -14.98
N LEU A 133 32.25 2.15 -14.56
CA LEU A 133 32.86 1.86 -13.26
C LEU A 133 34.33 2.27 -13.25
N LYS A 134 34.77 2.90 -12.16
CA LYS A 134 36.19 3.13 -11.88
C LYS A 134 36.66 2.08 -10.87
N ARG A 135 37.80 1.46 -11.13
CA ARG A 135 38.43 0.53 -10.17
C ARG A 135 38.83 1.27 -8.89
N GLY A 136 38.68 0.62 -7.75
CA GLY A 136 39.00 1.17 -6.43
C GLY A 136 37.99 2.17 -5.90
N PHE A 137 36.87 2.41 -6.60
CA PHE A 137 35.79 3.28 -6.15
C PHE A 137 34.51 2.47 -5.91
N HIS A 138 33.78 2.86 -4.88
CA HIS A 138 32.42 2.38 -4.66
C HIS A 138 31.49 3.03 -5.68
N TYR A 139 30.75 2.20 -6.40
CA TYR A 139 29.76 2.63 -7.36
C TYR A 139 28.36 2.27 -6.87
N TYR A 140 27.56 3.30 -6.61
CA TYR A 140 26.19 3.13 -6.13
C TYR A 140 25.27 2.65 -7.26
N LEU A 141 24.72 1.46 -7.11
CA LEU A 141 23.72 0.87 -7.99
C LEU A 141 22.33 1.41 -7.66
N ASN A 142 21.99 2.56 -8.24
CA ASN A 142 20.66 3.15 -8.08
C ASN A 142 19.60 2.39 -8.89
N VAL A 143 18.54 1.96 -8.21
CA VAL A 143 17.39 1.29 -8.82
C VAL A 143 16.14 2.07 -8.46
N GLU A 144 15.29 2.29 -9.46
CA GLU A 144 14.01 2.95 -9.31
C GLU A 144 12.86 1.96 -9.51
N GLY A 145 11.82 2.10 -8.71
CA GLY A 145 10.54 1.43 -8.89
C GLY A 145 9.53 2.37 -9.54
N ILE A 146 8.88 1.90 -10.61
CA ILE A 146 7.81 2.61 -11.32
C ILE A 146 6.49 1.98 -10.89
N TYR A 147 5.64 2.77 -10.25
CA TYR A 147 4.38 2.31 -9.70
C TYR A 147 3.20 2.64 -10.61
N SER A 148 2.11 1.89 -10.50
CA SER A 148 0.87 2.09 -11.26
C SER A 148 0.19 3.43 -10.97
N SER A 149 0.60 4.12 -9.90
CA SER A 149 0.23 5.51 -9.59
C SER A 149 0.96 6.55 -10.46
N GLY A 150 1.93 6.13 -11.28
CA GLY A 150 2.83 7.00 -12.05
C GLY A 150 4.01 7.54 -11.23
N ARG A 151 4.09 7.21 -9.94
CA ARG A 151 5.20 7.62 -9.06
C ARG A 151 6.45 6.78 -9.34
N ILE A 152 7.60 7.41 -9.20
CA ILE A 152 8.90 6.78 -9.31
C ILE A 152 9.64 7.01 -8.00
N PHE A 153 10.07 5.93 -7.34
CA PHE A 153 10.80 6.00 -6.08
C PHE A 153 12.07 5.16 -6.13
N PRO A 154 13.15 5.59 -5.44
CA PRO A 154 14.31 4.74 -5.27
C PRO A 154 13.94 3.49 -4.47
N LEU A 155 14.49 2.35 -4.87
CA LEU A 155 14.41 1.10 -4.14
C LEU A 155 15.76 0.84 -3.49
N ASP A 156 15.75 0.47 -2.23
CA ASP A 156 16.96 0.10 -1.49
C ASP A 156 17.05 -1.41 -1.28
N THR A 157 18.09 -1.85 -0.56
CA THR A 157 18.29 -3.27 -0.24
C THR A 157 17.22 -3.86 0.68
N SER A 158 16.27 -3.09 1.22
CA SER A 158 15.08 -3.65 1.89
C SER A 158 14.06 -4.17 0.87
N ALA A 159 14.01 -3.55 -0.32
CA ALA A 159 13.05 -3.87 -1.38
C ALA A 159 13.63 -4.76 -2.48
N VAL A 160 14.91 -4.61 -2.83
CA VAL A 160 15.57 -5.34 -3.92
C VAL A 160 16.77 -6.15 -3.43
N SER A 161 17.08 -7.24 -4.12
CA SER A 161 18.35 -7.96 -4.03
C SER A 161 19.19 -7.68 -5.27
N PHE A 162 20.52 -7.65 -5.10
CA PHE A 162 21.48 -7.42 -6.16
C PHE A 162 22.34 -8.65 -6.39
N GLU A 163 22.60 -8.93 -7.67
CA GLU A 163 23.58 -9.91 -8.13
C GLU A 163 24.49 -9.24 -9.17
N VAL A 164 25.78 -9.55 -9.14
CA VAL A 164 26.76 -9.01 -10.09
C VAL A 164 27.65 -10.14 -10.63
N SER A 165 28.07 -10.03 -11.90
CA SER A 165 28.99 -11.00 -12.49
C SER A 165 30.40 -10.94 -11.89
N ASN A 166 30.80 -9.76 -11.41
CA ASN A 166 32.16 -9.46 -10.95
C ASN A 166 32.15 -8.35 -9.89
N GLY A 167 33.25 -8.25 -9.14
CA GLY A 167 33.39 -7.28 -8.06
C GLY A 167 32.69 -7.74 -6.78
N LYS A 168 32.63 -6.83 -5.79
CA LYS A 168 32.04 -7.07 -4.48
C LYS A 168 30.89 -6.10 -4.22
N LEU A 169 29.76 -6.63 -3.78
CA LEU A 169 28.63 -5.84 -3.31
C LEU A 169 28.74 -5.55 -1.81
N LEU A 170 28.46 -4.31 -1.43
CA LEU A 170 28.24 -3.85 -0.06
C LEU A 170 26.94 -3.04 -0.05
N GLY A 171 25.82 -3.71 0.24
CA GLY A 171 24.51 -3.10 0.10
C GLY A 171 24.21 -2.79 -1.38
N GLN A 172 24.16 -1.50 -1.72
CA GLN A 172 23.97 -1.03 -3.10
C GLN A 172 25.28 -0.59 -3.76
N ASP A 173 26.42 -0.68 -3.06
CA ASP A 173 27.70 -0.29 -3.62
C ASP A 173 28.40 -1.47 -4.26
N LEU A 174 28.77 -1.32 -5.53
CA LEU A 174 29.64 -2.22 -6.27
C LEU A 174 31.08 -1.71 -6.23
N LEU A 175 32.01 -2.57 -5.82
CA LEU A 175 33.44 -2.30 -5.82
C LEU A 175 34.16 -3.30 -6.72
N ILE A 176 34.96 -2.78 -7.66
CA ILE A 176 35.96 -3.55 -8.40
C ILE A 176 37.33 -3.18 -7.85
N ASN A 177 38.16 -4.17 -7.55
CA ASN A 177 39.47 -3.89 -6.96
C ASN A 177 40.44 -3.31 -8.02
N ASN A 178 41.43 -2.54 -7.55
CA ASN A 178 42.42 -1.91 -8.44
C ASN A 178 43.29 -2.91 -9.21
N ASN A 179 43.51 -4.10 -8.67
CA ASN A 179 44.31 -5.16 -9.27
C ASN A 179 43.54 -5.98 -10.33
N GLU A 180 42.23 -5.82 -10.47
CA GLU A 180 41.40 -6.59 -11.40
C GLU A 180 41.38 -5.95 -12.80
N THR A 181 42.46 -6.12 -13.57
CA THR A 181 42.66 -5.47 -14.87
C THR A 181 41.87 -6.09 -16.02
N GLU A 182 41.49 -7.37 -15.92
CA GLU A 182 40.83 -8.10 -17.02
C GLU A 182 39.33 -7.79 -17.16
N ILE A 183 38.70 -7.21 -16.14
CA ILE A 183 37.26 -6.96 -16.10
C ILE A 183 36.91 -5.77 -17.01
N GLN A 184 36.21 -6.03 -18.11
CA GLN A 184 35.82 -5.00 -19.08
C GLN A 184 34.42 -4.43 -18.84
N ALA A 185 33.54 -5.23 -18.25
CA ALA A 185 32.18 -4.84 -17.89
C ALA A 185 31.68 -5.70 -16.72
N VAL A 186 30.68 -5.20 -16.00
CA VAL A 186 29.95 -5.94 -14.98
C VAL A 186 28.49 -6.02 -15.35
N ASN A 187 27.94 -7.23 -15.38
CA ASN A 187 26.50 -7.43 -15.48
C ASN A 187 25.92 -7.36 -14.07
N ALA A 188 24.94 -6.48 -13.85
CA ALA A 188 24.23 -6.36 -12.60
C ALA A 188 22.74 -6.65 -12.79
N THR A 189 22.17 -7.40 -11.86
CA THR A 189 20.75 -7.73 -11.81
C THR A 189 20.17 -7.23 -10.49
N ALA A 190 19.08 -6.48 -10.56
CA ALA A 190 18.25 -6.16 -9.42
C ALA A 190 16.95 -6.98 -9.48
N THR A 191 16.59 -7.65 -8.39
CA THR A 191 15.35 -8.44 -8.30
C THR A 191 14.49 -7.90 -7.15
N TYR A 192 13.20 -7.66 -7.40
CA TYR A 192 12.28 -7.23 -6.35
C TYR A 192 11.95 -8.38 -5.41
N LYS A 193 12.15 -8.18 -4.10
CA LYS A 193 12.04 -9.26 -3.10
C LYS A 193 10.63 -9.81 -2.89
N ASN A 194 9.60 -9.01 -3.17
CA ASN A 194 8.22 -9.48 -3.04
C ASN A 194 7.74 -10.20 -4.30
N ASP A 195 8.30 -9.90 -5.48
CA ASP A 195 7.93 -10.50 -6.76
C ASP A 195 9.16 -10.72 -7.66
N GLU A 196 9.64 -11.96 -7.72
CA GLU A 196 10.83 -12.31 -8.50
C GLU A 196 10.65 -12.14 -10.02
N ARG A 197 9.41 -11.93 -10.50
CA ARG A 197 9.14 -11.62 -11.91
C ARG A 197 9.61 -10.23 -12.29
N LEU A 198 9.73 -9.32 -11.31
CA LEU A 198 10.19 -7.96 -11.52
C LEU A 198 11.71 -7.90 -11.34
N LYS A 199 12.41 -7.86 -12.48
CA LYS A 199 13.88 -7.77 -12.55
C LYS A 199 14.32 -6.64 -13.47
N ALA A 200 15.42 -6.01 -13.14
CA ALA A 200 16.18 -5.14 -14.04
C ALA A 200 17.56 -5.73 -14.26
N LEU A 201 18.06 -5.66 -15.48
CA LEU A 201 19.41 -6.05 -15.86
C LEU A 201 20.12 -4.85 -16.46
N THR A 202 21.41 -4.75 -16.21
CA THR A 202 22.28 -3.73 -16.82
C THR A 202 23.68 -4.29 -17.01
N THR A 203 24.36 -3.82 -18.04
CA THR A 203 25.80 -4.03 -18.24
C THR A 203 26.49 -2.69 -18.06
N ILE A 204 27.42 -2.61 -17.11
CA ILE A 204 28.16 -1.38 -16.80
C ILE A 204 29.62 -1.59 -17.25
N PRO A 205 30.13 -0.84 -18.23
CA PRO A 205 31.51 -0.98 -18.65
C PRO A 205 32.47 -0.50 -17.54
N VAL A 206 33.66 -1.09 -17.49
CA VAL A 206 34.72 -0.70 -16.55
C VAL A 206 35.71 0.17 -17.30
N LYS A 207 35.96 1.37 -16.78
CA LYS A 207 36.91 2.31 -17.38
C LYS A 207 38.29 1.67 -17.47
N LYS A 208 38.84 1.58 -18.68
CA LYS A 208 40.24 1.18 -18.88
C LYS A 208 41.14 2.24 -18.24
N LEU A 209 42.15 1.80 -17.51
CA LEU A 209 43.27 2.67 -17.17
C LEU A 209 44.00 2.87 -18.49
N ASN A 210 44.24 4.13 -18.90
CA ASN A 210 45.05 4.38 -20.09
C ASN A 210 46.40 3.71 -19.87
N GLU A 211 46.80 2.85 -20.80
CA GLU A 211 48.17 2.34 -20.91
C GLU A 211 49.14 3.49 -21.20
#